data_AF-A0A935F3Q3-F1
#
_entry.id   AF-A0A935F3Q3-F1
#
_cell.length_a   1.000
_cell.length_b   1.000
_cell.length_c   1.000
_cell.angle_alpha   90.00
_cell.angle_beta   90.00
_cell.angle_gamma   90.00
#
_symmetry.space_group_name_H-M   'P 1'
#
loop_
_entity.id
_entity.type
_entity.pdbx_description
1 polymer ?
#
loop_
_entity_poly.entity_id
_entity_poly.type
_entity_poly.pdbx_seq_one_letter_code
_entity_poly.pdbx_strand_id
1 'polypeptide(L)'
;MHASARARVRQHRAGRDVGAAGADARERGERLDHAAGRLAFVAGFRGGRLRGRHRARPGPGLRPVAHVHADRRHRLRGDAVGPDRWRGAALPRRAVRVRKRDRGAGALAGADLRDLREPDRRDDERREDADADERRERHRDGERPHDGRGARRRLFARRHLLSLGTSLGAGASCSITFTFTPSASGARSATLTVSTDAGAVPVVTLSGTGVVPTPPTLGVGPAALAYVDQLVGTQSGAQTVTVTNAGGGTLTLASIALGGASAAEFTRGGTCAAGTSLAAAQSCTATVRFAPVASGVKSATLSITSNGGSATVALSGNGIAAAPAPAASVAPAAIDFGIVAVGSSGSPVVATITNVGTAALVVGSASLVGGQSADYSIVAACPSGTPLSPGQSCTYTVAFRPQAPGARGATLRVAHNATGSPSSVALAGTGSTVAAAPSTVVEYYHSAYDHYFVTIAPDEIVALDTGVFKGWARTGLSFKAHATAQSGFAPICRFYLPPGYGDTHFYSASPAECDVVRAQNPAFVLESTAVMYLATPNYVTGACPSGTDPVYRAWNRRPDTNHRYTSERSVRDAMVALGYVAEGSGPDVVTFCAPR
;
A
#
# COMPACT_ATOMS: atom_id res chain seq x y z
N MET A 1 -60.95 32.66 -27.77
CA MET A 1 -61.81 33.86 -27.92
C MET A 1 -61.10 35.05 -27.27
N HIS A 2 -61.53 36.28 -27.56
CA HIS A 2 -61.02 37.62 -27.17
C HIS A 2 -60.18 37.77 -25.87
N ALA A 3 -59.29 38.76 -25.72
CA ALA A 3 -58.66 39.70 -26.68
C ALA A 3 -57.48 40.47 -26.00
N SER A 4 -56.64 41.14 -26.79
CA SER A 4 -55.54 42.00 -26.30
C SER A 4 -55.99 43.43 -26.00
N ALA A 5 -55.43 44.05 -24.94
CA ALA A 5 -55.40 45.50 -24.75
C ALA A 5 -54.13 45.95 -23.99
N ARG A 6 -53.77 47.23 -24.07
CA ARG A 6 -52.57 47.85 -23.47
C ARG A 6 -52.94 49.18 -22.77
N ALA A 7 -51.94 49.77 -22.09
CA ALA A 7 -51.85 51.19 -21.67
C ALA A 7 -52.59 51.62 -20.38
N ARG A 8 -52.18 52.67 -19.64
CA ARG A 8 -50.83 53.22 -19.25
C ARG A 8 -51.02 54.46 -18.32
N VAL A 9 -49.99 54.75 -17.49
CA VAL A 9 -49.52 56.12 -17.09
C VAL A 9 -50.19 56.93 -15.94
N ARG A 10 -49.31 57.58 -15.14
CA ARG A 10 -49.47 58.63 -14.07
C ARG A 10 -50.19 58.19 -12.77
N GLN A 11 -49.65 58.37 -11.55
CA GLN A 11 -48.83 59.41 -10.84
C GLN A 11 -49.67 60.49 -10.12
N HIS A 12 -49.64 60.49 -8.78
CA HIS A 12 -49.31 61.59 -7.84
C HIS A 12 -49.75 61.21 -6.40
N ARG A 13 -49.34 61.83 -5.28
CA ARG A 13 -48.00 62.19 -4.73
C ARG A 13 -48.21 62.87 -3.35
N ALA A 14 -48.05 62.18 -2.23
CA ALA A 14 -47.85 62.77 -0.88
C ALA A 14 -47.38 61.70 0.13
N GLY A 15 -46.52 61.98 1.13
CA GLY A 15 -45.68 63.17 1.30
C GLY A 15 -45.34 63.57 2.75
N ARG A 16 -44.32 62.94 3.35
CA ARG A 16 -43.36 63.43 4.38
C ARG A 16 -42.43 62.27 4.76
N ASP A 17 -41.09 62.37 4.78
CA ASP A 17 -40.15 63.36 5.38
C ASP A 17 -40.18 63.29 6.92
N VAL A 18 -39.07 63.32 7.68
CA VAL A 18 -37.66 63.79 7.50
C VAL A 18 -36.71 62.77 8.18
N GLY A 19 -35.40 62.59 7.94
CA GLY A 19 -34.39 63.13 7.01
C GLY A 19 -33.00 62.50 7.36
N ALA A 20 -32.11 62.21 6.40
CA ALA A 20 -30.99 63.07 5.94
C ALA A 20 -29.85 63.29 6.99
N ALA A 21 -28.55 63.18 6.70
CA ALA A 21 -27.74 62.81 5.51
C ALA A 21 -26.44 62.08 6.00
N GLY A 22 -25.47 61.55 5.23
CA GLY A 22 -24.99 61.81 3.86
C GLY A 22 -23.88 62.90 3.84
N ALA A 23 -22.78 62.83 3.06
CA ALA A 23 -22.21 61.77 2.22
C ALA A 23 -20.78 62.16 1.73
N ASP A 24 -20.00 61.19 1.20
CA ASP A 24 -18.85 61.37 0.26
C ASP A 24 -17.57 62.14 0.75
N ALA A 25 -16.37 62.07 0.13
CA ALA A 25 -15.87 61.33 -1.06
C ALA A 25 -14.32 61.20 -1.12
N ARG A 26 -13.84 60.22 -1.92
CA ARG A 26 -12.62 60.20 -2.80
C ARG A 26 -11.14 60.19 -2.31
N GLU A 27 -10.45 59.13 -2.77
CA GLU A 27 -9.17 59.09 -3.54
C GLU A 27 -7.77 59.33 -2.92
N ARG A 28 -6.79 58.62 -3.51
CA ARG A 28 -5.32 58.56 -3.25
C ARG A 28 -4.91 57.81 -1.95
N GLY A 29 -3.75 57.17 -1.85
CA GLY A 29 -2.70 56.88 -2.85
C GLY A 29 -1.40 56.41 -2.17
N GLU A 30 -0.62 55.53 -2.84
CA GLU A 30 0.75 55.06 -2.44
C GLU A 30 0.79 54.21 -1.13
N ARG A 31 1.51 53.08 -1.00
CA ARG A 31 2.94 52.72 -1.20
C ARG A 31 3.90 53.41 -0.21
N LEU A 32 4.30 52.73 0.88
CA LEU A 32 5.65 52.16 1.02
C LEU A 32 5.91 51.43 2.37
N ASP A 33 6.84 50.49 2.25
CA ASP A 33 7.68 49.68 3.14
C ASP A 33 8.02 49.98 4.63
N HIS A 34 8.46 48.87 5.28
CA HIS A 34 9.55 48.71 6.26
C HIS A 34 9.44 49.20 7.74
N ALA A 35 9.07 48.24 8.61
CA ALA A 35 9.92 47.61 9.64
C ALA A 35 10.69 48.38 10.77
N ALA A 36 10.86 47.64 11.89
CA ALA A 36 11.83 47.79 13.01
C ALA A 36 11.42 48.57 14.28
N GLY A 37 12.08 48.20 15.41
CA GLY A 37 11.79 48.65 16.79
C GLY A 37 11.09 47.56 17.62
N ARG A 38 11.71 46.68 18.43
CA ARG A 38 13.02 46.59 19.12
C ARG A 38 13.04 47.19 20.55
N LEU A 39 13.61 46.41 21.48
CA LEU A 39 14.02 46.71 22.88
C LEU A 39 12.94 46.71 23.98
N ALA A 40 13.42 46.46 25.19
CA ALA A 40 12.71 46.38 26.47
C ALA A 40 13.58 47.02 27.58
N PHE A 41 13.01 47.35 28.74
CA PHE A 41 13.65 47.41 30.08
C PHE A 41 12.54 47.59 31.15
N VAL A 42 12.45 46.77 32.21
CA VAL A 42 13.12 46.83 33.53
C VAL A 42 12.55 47.86 34.53
N ALA A 43 11.83 47.36 35.55
CA ALA A 43 11.67 47.87 36.92
C ALA A 43 10.91 46.79 37.77
N GLY A 44 10.99 46.68 39.10
CA GLY A 44 11.89 47.30 40.08
C GLY A 44 11.47 47.03 41.55
N PHE A 45 12.44 46.89 42.46
CA PHE A 45 12.39 47.07 43.94
C PHE A 45 11.65 46.11 44.92
N ARG A 46 12.45 45.63 45.90
CA ARG A 46 12.29 45.46 47.39
C ARG A 46 10.89 45.60 48.05
N GLY A 47 10.55 44.91 49.16
CA GLY A 47 11.23 43.84 49.93
C GLY A 47 10.99 43.87 51.48
N GLY A 48 10.86 42.70 52.14
CA GLY A 48 10.77 42.49 53.62
C GLY A 48 10.41 41.02 53.96
N ARG A 49 11.15 40.24 54.78
CA ARG A 49 11.20 40.15 56.27
C ARG A 49 9.87 39.67 56.91
N LEU A 50 9.79 38.67 57.81
CA LEU A 50 10.81 37.94 58.63
C LEU A 50 10.25 36.61 59.22
N ARG A 51 11.09 35.55 59.36
CA ARG A 51 10.92 34.30 60.19
C ARG A 51 9.74 33.36 59.79
N GLY A 52 9.76 32.03 59.96
CA GLY A 52 10.78 31.04 60.37
C GLY A 52 10.14 29.82 61.07
N ARG A 53 10.35 28.56 60.62
CA ARG A 53 11.33 27.59 61.19
C ARG A 53 11.22 26.18 60.54
N HIS A 54 12.31 25.39 60.64
CA HIS A 54 12.45 23.91 60.50
C HIS A 54 12.02 23.21 59.18
N ARG A 55 12.98 22.64 58.44
CA ARG A 55 13.34 21.19 58.30
C ARG A 55 12.39 20.41 57.35
N ALA A 56 12.86 19.51 56.46
CA ALA A 56 14.13 18.78 56.43
C ALA A 56 14.94 18.91 55.10
N ARG A 57 16.00 18.10 54.94
CA ARG A 57 16.95 18.02 53.79
C ARG A 57 17.12 16.54 53.35
N PRO A 58 17.80 16.20 52.23
CA PRO A 58 17.17 15.29 51.24
C PRO A 58 18.01 14.07 50.78
N GLY A 59 17.38 13.23 49.95
CA GLY A 59 18.03 12.33 48.96
C GLY A 59 18.21 10.88 49.41
N PRO A 60 18.74 9.99 48.54
CA PRO A 60 19.11 10.19 47.13
C PRO A 60 18.19 9.41 46.14
N GLY A 61 18.47 9.49 44.83
CA GLY A 61 17.75 8.74 43.79
C GLY A 61 18.61 7.68 43.06
N LEU A 62 17.97 6.82 42.27
CA LEU A 62 18.63 5.82 41.41
C LEU A 62 17.99 5.76 40.01
N ARG A 63 18.65 5.04 39.08
CA ARG A 63 18.43 5.08 37.62
C ARG A 63 17.33 4.13 37.12
N PRO A 64 16.70 4.41 35.96
CA PRO A 64 15.84 3.46 35.26
C PRO A 64 16.65 2.31 34.64
N VAL A 65 16.02 1.14 34.48
CA VAL A 65 16.55 -0.05 33.80
C VAL A 65 15.61 -0.42 32.65
N ALA A 66 16.16 -0.94 31.55
CA ALA A 66 15.40 -1.20 30.32
C ALA A 66 14.46 -2.41 30.42
N HIS A 67 13.32 -2.33 29.72
CA HIS A 67 12.48 -3.50 29.46
C HIS A 67 13.17 -4.49 28.50
N VAL A 68 13.17 -5.77 28.87
CA VAL A 68 13.60 -6.88 28.02
C VAL A 68 12.37 -7.70 27.62
N HIS A 69 12.20 -7.96 26.32
CA HIS A 69 11.17 -8.88 25.82
C HIS A 69 11.50 -10.33 26.21
N ALA A 70 10.52 -11.08 26.71
CA ALA A 70 10.62 -12.51 26.95
C ALA A 70 9.71 -13.30 25.99
N ASP A 71 10.28 -13.78 24.86
CA ASP A 71 9.62 -14.76 23.99
C ASP A 71 9.56 -16.14 24.70
N ARG A 72 8.36 -16.63 25.01
CA ARG A 72 8.14 -17.96 25.61
C ARG A 72 7.60 -18.95 24.57
N ARG A 73 8.51 -19.49 23.75
CA ARG A 73 8.25 -20.67 22.92
C ARG A 73 8.27 -21.94 23.77
N HIS A 74 7.11 -22.54 24.01
CA HIS A 74 7.09 -23.93 24.49
C HIS A 74 7.44 -24.89 23.34
N ARG A 75 8.58 -25.57 23.47
CA ARG A 75 8.84 -26.83 22.77
C ARG A 75 8.38 -27.99 23.66
N LEU A 76 7.69 -28.95 23.07
CA LEU A 76 7.59 -30.31 23.60
C LEU A 76 8.24 -31.28 22.62
N ARG A 77 8.77 -32.39 23.14
CA ARG A 77 9.37 -33.51 22.42
C ARG A 77 8.96 -34.79 23.14
N GLY A 78 8.86 -35.88 22.40
CA GLY A 78 8.31 -37.15 22.86
C GLY A 78 6.81 -37.25 22.52
N ASP A 79 6.28 -38.34 21.98
CA ASP A 79 6.95 -39.58 21.56
C ASP A 79 6.37 -40.12 20.24
N ALA A 80 7.06 -41.08 19.64
CA ALA A 80 6.70 -41.68 18.36
C ALA A 80 6.31 -43.16 18.50
N VAL A 81 5.15 -43.53 17.97
CA VAL A 81 4.75 -44.93 17.72
C VAL A 81 4.27 -45.03 16.27
N GLY A 82 4.52 -46.18 15.64
CA GLY A 82 4.26 -46.44 14.23
C GLY A 82 2.77 -46.58 13.86
N PRO A 83 2.47 -46.70 12.56
CA PRO A 83 1.12 -46.55 12.02
C PRO A 83 0.36 -47.87 11.92
N ASP A 84 -0.97 -47.76 11.89
CA ASP A 84 -1.82 -48.79 11.31
C ASP A 84 -2.72 -48.23 10.21
N ARG A 85 -3.08 -49.09 9.25
CA ARG A 85 -3.91 -48.74 8.09
C ARG A 85 -5.37 -49.01 8.40
N TRP A 86 -6.29 -48.25 7.82
CA TRP A 86 -7.44 -48.83 7.07
C TRP A 86 -8.01 -47.82 6.07
N ARG A 87 -8.98 -48.24 5.25
CA ARG A 87 -9.29 -47.63 3.96
C ARG A 87 -10.57 -46.79 3.97
N GLY A 88 -10.47 -45.58 3.41
CA GLY A 88 -11.33 -45.15 2.28
C GLY A 88 -12.79 -44.76 2.54
N ALA A 89 -13.08 -43.49 2.30
CA ALA A 89 -14.30 -43.03 1.61
C ALA A 89 -13.99 -41.73 0.87
N ALA A 90 -14.46 -41.56 -0.36
CA ALA A 90 -14.22 -40.36 -1.17
C ALA A 90 -15.50 -39.90 -1.87
N LEU A 91 -15.87 -38.64 -1.70
CA LEU A 91 -16.88 -37.94 -2.51
C LEU A 91 -16.39 -36.51 -2.86
N PRO A 92 -16.86 -35.92 -3.97
CA PRO A 92 -15.99 -35.08 -4.79
C PRO A 92 -16.11 -33.56 -4.58
N ARG A 93 -14.98 -32.86 -4.75
CA ARG A 93 -14.95 -31.40 -4.94
C ARG A 93 -15.52 -31.04 -6.33
N ARG A 94 -16.58 -30.23 -6.37
CA ARG A 94 -17.05 -29.59 -7.61
C ARG A 94 -16.09 -28.46 -8.02
N ALA A 95 -15.40 -28.62 -9.16
CA ALA A 95 -14.57 -27.56 -9.73
C ALA A 95 -15.40 -26.68 -10.69
N VAL A 96 -15.50 -25.38 -10.40
CA VAL A 96 -16.15 -24.40 -11.28
C VAL A 96 -15.15 -23.93 -12.35
N ARG A 97 -15.34 -24.37 -13.60
CA ARG A 97 -14.59 -23.86 -14.75
C ARG A 97 -15.16 -22.52 -15.21
N VAL A 98 -14.46 -21.41 -14.93
CA VAL A 98 -14.71 -20.13 -15.61
C VAL A 98 -14.17 -20.23 -17.03
N ARG A 99 -15.04 -20.11 -18.04
CA ARG A 99 -14.62 -20.04 -19.45
C ARG A 99 -14.10 -18.64 -19.77
N LYS A 100 -12.81 -18.51 -20.05
CA LYS A 100 -12.27 -17.34 -20.78
C LYS A 100 -12.88 -17.35 -22.19
N ARG A 101 -13.32 -16.20 -22.68
CA ARG A 101 -14.08 -16.08 -23.94
C ARG A 101 -13.34 -15.17 -24.92
N ASP A 102 -12.40 -15.74 -25.66
CA ASP A 102 -11.75 -15.03 -26.75
C ASP A 102 -12.74 -14.80 -27.90
N ARG A 103 -12.50 -13.75 -28.69
CA ARG A 103 -13.14 -13.49 -29.98
C ARG A 103 -12.08 -13.10 -30.99
N GLY A 104 -12.20 -13.62 -32.21
CA GLY A 104 -11.37 -13.21 -33.35
C GLY A 104 -11.50 -11.70 -33.63
N ALA A 105 -10.46 -11.03 -34.14
CA ALA A 105 -9.74 -11.29 -35.39
C ALA A 105 -10.51 -10.74 -36.60
N GLY A 106 -9.87 -9.79 -37.28
CA GLY A 106 -10.27 -9.22 -38.56
C GLY A 106 -9.01 -8.72 -39.25
N ALA A 107 -8.72 -9.27 -40.43
CA ALA A 107 -7.51 -9.00 -41.17
C ALA A 107 -7.84 -8.34 -42.51
N LEU A 108 -7.00 -7.40 -42.94
CA LEU A 108 -6.88 -6.99 -44.33
C LEU A 108 -5.40 -6.91 -44.67
N ALA A 109 -5.05 -7.31 -45.89
CA ALA A 109 -3.68 -7.33 -46.39
C ALA A 109 -3.56 -6.45 -47.65
N GLY A 110 -2.37 -5.88 -47.84
CA GLY A 110 -1.96 -5.11 -49.00
C GLY A 110 -0.47 -4.87 -48.88
N ALA A 111 0.29 -5.15 -49.94
CA ALA A 111 1.76 -5.19 -49.90
C ALA A 111 2.37 -4.19 -50.90
N ASP A 112 3.63 -3.81 -50.67
CA ASP A 112 4.68 -4.11 -51.65
C ASP A 112 6.07 -4.20 -50.96
N LEU A 113 7.07 -4.65 -51.71
CA LEU A 113 8.47 -4.94 -51.37
C LEU A 113 9.30 -3.64 -51.26
N ARG A 114 10.45 -3.55 -50.58
CA ARG A 114 11.78 -4.20 -50.81
C ARG A 114 12.73 -3.75 -49.67
N ASP A 115 13.90 -4.34 -49.36
CA ASP A 115 14.54 -5.65 -49.61
C ASP A 115 15.85 -5.67 -48.75
N LEU A 116 16.66 -6.73 -48.85
CA LEU A 116 18.00 -6.98 -48.31
C LEU A 116 18.12 -7.68 -46.95
N ARG A 117 18.74 -8.87 -47.03
CA ARG A 117 19.39 -9.65 -45.96
C ARG A 117 20.82 -9.09 -45.75
N GLU A 118 21.72 -9.61 -44.91
CA GLU A 118 21.83 -10.89 -44.17
C GLU A 118 22.83 -10.66 -43.00
N PRO A 119 22.98 -11.59 -42.05
CA PRO A 119 24.36 -11.80 -41.58
C PRO A 119 24.77 -13.25 -41.22
N ASP A 120 26.01 -13.54 -41.64
CA ASP A 120 27.05 -14.35 -40.98
C ASP A 120 27.02 -15.89 -41.03
N ARG A 121 28.22 -16.47 -40.81
CA ARG A 121 28.60 -17.87 -41.03
C ARG A 121 29.09 -18.55 -39.75
N ARG A 122 28.89 -19.87 -39.69
CA ARG A 122 29.55 -20.90 -38.86
C ARG A 122 29.36 -22.25 -39.56
N ASP A 123 30.11 -23.32 -39.35
CA ASP A 123 31.50 -23.58 -38.90
C ASP A 123 31.84 -25.02 -39.44
N ASP A 124 32.93 -25.66 -39.00
CA ASP A 124 33.39 -27.06 -39.28
C ASP A 124 34.30 -27.31 -40.51
N GLU A 125 35.23 -28.27 -40.50
CA GLU A 125 36.15 -28.73 -39.42
C GLU A 125 37.30 -29.60 -40.03
N ARG A 126 38.27 -30.02 -39.18
CA ARG A 126 39.47 -30.87 -39.42
C ARG A 126 40.74 -30.12 -39.91
N ARG A 127 41.92 -30.23 -39.26
CA ARG A 127 42.71 -31.36 -38.68
C ARG A 127 43.34 -32.26 -39.76
N GLU A 128 44.38 -33.07 -39.50
CA GLU A 128 45.19 -33.42 -38.30
C GLU A 128 46.71 -33.38 -38.74
N ASP A 129 47.80 -33.12 -37.98
CA ASP A 129 48.17 -32.54 -36.66
C ASP A 129 49.75 -32.36 -36.57
N ALA A 130 50.34 -32.02 -35.39
CA ALA A 130 51.80 -31.99 -35.01
C ALA A 130 52.69 -30.78 -35.48
N ASP A 131 53.76 -30.32 -34.78
CA ASP A 131 54.37 -30.67 -33.48
C ASP A 131 55.12 -29.45 -32.86
N ALA A 132 55.59 -29.50 -31.59
CA ALA A 132 56.27 -28.36 -30.94
C ALA A 132 57.37 -28.72 -29.90
N ASP A 133 58.62 -28.30 -30.15
CA ASP A 133 59.74 -28.17 -29.17
C ASP A 133 60.95 -27.43 -29.84
N GLU A 134 62.00 -26.94 -29.17
CA GLU A 134 62.28 -26.77 -27.73
C GLU A 134 62.98 -25.39 -27.46
N ARG A 135 64.05 -25.32 -26.63
CA ARG A 135 64.40 -24.15 -25.80
C ARG A 135 65.80 -23.51 -26.03
N ARG A 136 65.86 -22.20 -25.70
CA ARG A 136 66.93 -21.49 -24.92
C ARG A 136 68.29 -21.07 -25.54
N GLU A 137 68.78 -19.95 -24.98
CA GLU A 137 70.20 -19.58 -24.69
C GLU A 137 71.15 -19.28 -25.88
N ARG A 138 72.06 -18.28 -25.84
CA ARG A 138 72.69 -17.45 -24.78
C ARG A 138 73.01 -16.01 -25.23
N HIS A 139 73.32 -15.12 -24.28
CA HIS A 139 74.09 -13.88 -24.48
C HIS A 139 75.61 -14.15 -24.48
N ARG A 140 76.39 -13.40 -25.29
CA ARG A 140 77.72 -12.86 -24.91
C ARG A 140 78.21 -11.75 -25.85
N ASP A 141 79.20 -11.00 -25.35
CA ASP A 141 79.61 -9.65 -25.76
C ASP A 141 80.66 -9.62 -26.90
N GLY A 142 80.92 -8.45 -27.50
CA GLY A 142 81.86 -8.36 -28.65
C GLY A 142 82.16 -6.98 -29.30
N GLU A 143 82.38 -5.93 -28.50
CA GLU A 143 83.16 -4.70 -28.86
C GLU A 143 82.76 -3.83 -30.10
N ARG A 144 83.65 -2.89 -30.48
CA ARG A 144 83.40 -1.65 -31.28
C ARG A 144 84.40 -1.52 -32.47
N PRO A 145 84.59 -0.34 -33.10
CA PRO A 145 83.77 0.19 -34.19
C PRO A 145 84.58 0.50 -35.47
N HIS A 146 83.94 0.69 -36.63
CA HIS A 146 84.58 1.35 -37.78
C HIS A 146 83.60 2.21 -38.61
N ASP A 147 84.14 3.29 -39.20
CA ASP A 147 83.43 4.19 -40.13
C ASP A 147 83.09 3.49 -41.45
N GLY A 148 82.00 3.91 -42.10
CA GLY A 148 81.40 3.21 -43.24
C GLY A 148 80.27 3.99 -43.90
N ARG A 149 80.62 4.98 -44.72
CA ARG A 149 79.64 5.77 -45.49
C ARG A 149 78.91 4.90 -46.54
N GLY A 150 77.58 5.04 -46.63
CA GLY A 150 76.84 4.81 -47.88
C GLY A 150 75.99 3.53 -47.94
N ALA A 151 74.77 3.59 -47.38
CA ALA A 151 73.73 2.58 -47.59
C ALA A 151 72.37 3.21 -47.97
N ARG A 152 72.31 4.01 -49.03
CA ARG A 152 71.03 4.35 -49.69
C ARG A 152 70.46 3.08 -50.31
N ARG A 153 69.65 2.32 -49.54
CA ARG A 153 69.02 1.06 -50.01
C ARG A 153 68.21 1.31 -51.28
N ARG A 154 68.68 0.74 -52.40
CA ARG A 154 67.99 0.77 -53.69
C ARG A 154 66.72 -0.08 -53.59
N LEU A 155 65.56 0.57 -53.48
CA LEU A 155 64.25 -0.08 -53.33
C LEU A 155 63.20 0.41 -54.34
N PHE A 156 63.61 0.62 -55.59
CA PHE A 156 62.72 0.71 -56.77
C PHE A 156 63.48 0.26 -58.03
N ALA A 157 63.60 -1.05 -58.23
CA ALA A 157 64.26 -1.64 -59.41
C ALA A 157 63.79 -3.07 -59.77
N ARG A 158 62.60 -3.51 -59.34
CA ARG A 158 61.96 -4.69 -59.95
C ARG A 158 61.05 -4.22 -61.09
N ARG A 159 61.53 -4.35 -62.32
CA ARG A 159 60.69 -4.30 -63.52
C ARG A 159 59.79 -5.55 -63.51
N HIS A 160 58.57 -5.42 -62.98
CA HIS A 160 57.52 -6.40 -63.24
C HIS A 160 56.99 -6.19 -64.66
N LEU A 161 57.58 -6.90 -65.64
CA LEU A 161 56.89 -7.13 -66.90
C LEU A 161 55.72 -8.08 -66.61
N LEU A 162 54.51 -7.53 -66.51
CA LEU A 162 53.31 -8.32 -66.73
C LEU A 162 53.16 -8.49 -68.24
N SER A 163 53.47 -9.68 -68.75
CA SER A 163 53.15 -10.07 -70.12
C SER A 163 51.64 -10.31 -70.24
N LEU A 164 50.88 -9.23 -70.40
CA LEU A 164 49.49 -9.29 -70.85
C LEU A 164 49.48 -9.82 -72.29
N GLY A 165 49.31 -11.14 -72.44
CA GLY A 165 49.31 -11.86 -73.73
C GLY A 165 48.07 -11.61 -74.59
N THR A 166 47.53 -10.40 -74.57
CA THR A 166 46.26 -10.00 -75.17
C THR A 166 46.51 -9.19 -76.44
N SER A 167 46.35 -9.82 -77.61
CA SER A 167 46.29 -9.10 -78.89
C SER A 167 45.01 -8.26 -78.97
N LEU A 168 45.14 -6.94 -79.05
CA LEU A 168 44.01 -6.03 -79.24
C LEU A 168 43.68 -5.91 -80.73
N GLY A 169 42.46 -6.31 -81.10
CA GLY A 169 41.93 -6.07 -82.45
C GLY A 169 41.65 -4.59 -82.72
N ALA A 170 41.55 -4.20 -83.99
CA ALA A 170 41.24 -2.82 -84.37
C ALA A 170 39.92 -2.34 -83.72
N GLY A 171 39.98 -1.23 -82.98
CA GLY A 171 38.84 -0.68 -82.24
C GLY A 171 38.54 -1.33 -80.88
N ALA A 172 39.26 -2.38 -80.48
CA ALA A 172 39.16 -2.97 -79.15
C ALA A 172 39.91 -2.13 -78.09
N SER A 173 39.53 -2.28 -76.82
CA SER A 173 40.19 -1.63 -75.68
C SER A 173 40.51 -2.61 -74.56
N CYS A 174 41.51 -2.29 -73.76
CA CYS A 174 41.88 -3.03 -72.54
C CYS A 174 41.93 -2.07 -71.36
N SER A 175 41.32 -2.46 -70.24
CA SER A 175 41.43 -1.75 -68.96
C SER A 175 42.53 -2.38 -68.10
N ILE A 176 43.34 -1.55 -67.46
CA ILE A 176 44.37 -1.98 -66.50
C ILE A 176 44.05 -1.36 -65.14
N THR A 177 43.65 -2.19 -64.19
CA THR A 177 43.29 -1.76 -62.83
C THR A 177 44.48 -1.90 -61.87
N PHE A 178 44.70 -0.90 -61.03
CA PHE A 178 45.75 -0.88 -60.02
C PHE A 178 45.17 -0.70 -58.62
N THR A 179 45.78 -1.32 -57.62
CA THR A 179 45.46 -1.13 -56.19
C THR A 179 46.63 -0.45 -55.50
N PHE A 180 46.39 0.69 -54.85
CA PHE A 180 47.42 1.42 -54.11
C PHE A 180 47.48 0.96 -52.66
N THR A 181 48.52 0.22 -52.30
CA THR A 181 48.74 -0.36 -50.96
C THR A 181 50.01 0.22 -50.30
N PRO A 182 49.97 1.46 -49.78
CA PRO A 182 51.14 2.14 -49.24
C PRO A 182 51.62 1.50 -47.92
N SER A 183 52.85 0.98 -47.90
CA SER A 183 53.48 0.41 -46.69
C SER A 183 54.07 1.45 -45.73
N ALA A 184 54.04 2.74 -46.09
CA ALA A 184 54.49 3.87 -45.28
C ALA A 184 53.90 5.19 -45.80
N SER A 185 53.80 6.20 -44.93
CA SER A 185 53.19 7.49 -45.24
C SER A 185 54.01 8.38 -46.18
N GLY A 186 53.41 9.49 -46.60
CA GLY A 186 53.98 10.44 -47.56
C GLY A 186 53.57 10.14 -49.00
N ALA A 187 53.82 11.09 -49.90
CA ALA A 187 53.57 10.93 -51.32
C ALA A 187 54.40 9.78 -51.90
N ARG A 188 53.75 8.96 -52.74
CA ARG A 188 54.34 7.85 -53.49
C ARG A 188 54.04 8.07 -54.97
N SER A 189 55.01 7.78 -55.82
CA SER A 189 54.85 7.78 -57.26
C SER A 189 55.50 6.56 -57.88
N ALA A 190 54.94 6.11 -59.00
CA ALA A 190 55.46 5.07 -59.86
C ALA A 190 55.16 5.41 -61.32
N THR A 191 55.86 4.79 -62.26
CA THR A 191 55.61 4.94 -63.69
C THR A 191 55.15 3.63 -64.31
N LEU A 192 53.95 3.63 -64.86
CA LEU A 192 53.50 2.58 -65.76
C LEU A 192 54.11 2.85 -67.14
N THR A 193 54.74 1.83 -67.70
CA THR A 193 55.15 1.77 -69.11
C THR A 193 54.44 0.59 -69.75
N VAL A 194 53.74 0.86 -70.85
CA VAL A 194 53.13 -0.17 -71.70
C VAL A 194 54.02 -0.32 -72.93
N SER A 195 54.30 -1.55 -73.34
CA SER A 195 55.10 -1.83 -74.54
C SER A 195 54.22 -2.56 -75.56
N THR A 196 54.06 -1.98 -76.74
CA THR A 196 53.35 -2.60 -77.88
C THR A 196 54.30 -2.83 -79.04
N ASP A 197 53.88 -3.67 -79.98
CA ASP A 197 54.46 -3.85 -81.31
C ASP A 197 54.46 -2.55 -82.13
N ALA A 198 53.46 -1.68 -81.93
CA ALA A 198 53.34 -0.37 -82.56
C ALA A 198 54.36 0.69 -82.10
N GLY A 199 55.23 0.39 -81.12
CA GLY A 199 56.33 1.27 -80.69
C GLY A 199 56.16 1.87 -79.28
N ALA A 200 56.85 3.00 -79.03
CA ALA A 200 56.95 3.58 -77.70
C ALA A 200 55.67 4.32 -77.27
N VAL A 201 54.99 3.78 -76.26
CA VAL A 201 53.72 4.29 -75.70
C VAL A 201 53.99 5.33 -74.60
N PRO A 202 53.14 6.36 -74.40
CA PRO A 202 53.26 7.31 -73.30
C PRO A 202 53.38 6.66 -71.91
N VAL A 203 54.25 7.24 -71.08
CA VAL A 203 54.45 6.86 -69.68
C VAL A 203 53.32 7.44 -68.83
N VAL A 204 52.60 6.60 -68.08
CA VAL A 204 51.56 7.06 -67.14
C VAL A 204 52.16 7.13 -65.73
N THR A 205 52.13 8.31 -65.13
CA THR A 205 52.50 8.52 -63.73
C THR A 205 51.37 8.09 -62.80
N LEU A 206 51.60 7.04 -62.02
CA LEU A 206 50.75 6.67 -60.90
C LEU A 206 51.20 7.46 -59.67
N SER A 207 50.27 8.12 -58.98
CA SER A 207 50.53 8.84 -57.75
C SER A 207 49.51 8.49 -56.66
N GLY A 208 49.94 8.53 -55.41
CA GLY A 208 49.08 8.28 -54.26
C GLY A 208 49.78 8.65 -52.96
N THR A 209 49.04 9.14 -51.98
CA THR A 209 49.61 9.56 -50.68
C THR A 209 49.34 8.48 -49.64
N GLY A 210 50.42 7.87 -49.12
CA GLY A 210 50.30 7.04 -47.94
C GLY A 210 49.97 7.91 -46.72
N VAL A 211 49.00 7.50 -45.93
CA VAL A 211 48.69 8.12 -44.63
C VAL A 211 48.90 7.09 -43.53
N VAL A 212 49.47 7.51 -42.39
CA VAL A 212 49.35 6.72 -41.16
C VAL A 212 47.96 7.03 -40.60
N PRO A 213 47.10 6.04 -40.32
CA PRO A 213 45.89 6.29 -39.54
C PRO A 213 46.31 6.85 -38.18
N THR A 214 45.86 8.06 -37.84
CA THR A 214 46.09 8.60 -36.49
C THR A 214 45.43 7.66 -35.47
N PRO A 215 46.05 7.41 -34.31
CA PRO A 215 45.50 6.46 -33.32
C PRO A 215 44.01 6.74 -33.02
N PRO A 216 43.21 5.70 -32.69
CA PRO A 216 41.85 5.90 -32.19
C PRO A 216 41.89 6.75 -30.92
N THR A 217 40.94 7.66 -30.77
CA THR A 217 40.88 8.59 -29.63
C THR A 217 39.47 8.57 -29.05
N LEU A 218 39.35 8.20 -27.77
CA LEU A 218 38.08 8.15 -27.06
C LEU A 218 37.58 9.57 -26.70
N GLY A 219 36.56 10.05 -27.42
CA GLY A 219 35.76 11.21 -27.02
C GLY A 219 34.51 10.77 -26.26
N VAL A 220 34.22 11.41 -25.13
CA VAL A 220 33.00 11.15 -24.32
C VAL A 220 32.40 12.47 -23.88
N GLY A 221 31.08 12.63 -24.02
CA GLY A 221 30.38 13.82 -23.56
C GLY A 221 28.89 13.57 -23.26
N PRO A 222 28.31 14.21 -22.22
CA PRO A 222 28.97 15.07 -21.24
C PRO A 222 29.84 14.29 -20.24
N ALA A 223 30.74 14.99 -19.54
CA ALA A 223 31.61 14.41 -18.51
C ALA A 223 30.89 14.17 -17.15
N ALA A 224 29.67 14.66 -16.98
CA ALA A 224 28.81 14.36 -15.84
C ALA A 224 27.33 14.31 -16.25
N LEU A 225 26.55 13.48 -15.57
CA LEU A 225 25.09 13.45 -15.62
C LEU A 225 24.54 13.78 -14.23
N ALA A 226 23.77 14.87 -14.15
CA ALA A 226 23.13 15.32 -12.92
C ALA A 226 21.60 15.17 -13.04
N TYR A 227 21.01 14.40 -12.15
CA TYR A 227 19.56 14.18 -12.07
C TYR A 227 18.97 15.12 -11.02
N VAL A 228 17.78 15.66 -11.30
CA VAL A 228 16.98 16.42 -10.33
C VAL A 228 16.51 15.50 -9.19
N ASP A 229 15.95 16.10 -8.14
CA ASP A 229 15.29 15.38 -7.04
C ASP A 229 14.31 14.33 -7.57
N GLN A 230 14.60 13.05 -7.29
CA GLN A 230 13.82 11.91 -7.76
C GLN A 230 13.18 11.22 -6.56
N LEU A 231 11.87 10.99 -6.64
CA LEU A 231 11.12 10.32 -5.58
C LEU A 231 11.62 8.87 -5.37
N VAL A 232 11.92 8.50 -4.14
CA VAL A 232 12.35 7.13 -3.77
C VAL A 232 11.36 6.09 -4.29
N GLY A 233 11.88 5.03 -4.93
CA GLY A 233 11.08 3.98 -5.58
C GLY A 233 10.58 4.33 -6.98
N THR A 234 10.93 5.51 -7.53
CA THR A 234 10.58 5.92 -8.90
C THR A 234 11.82 6.12 -9.77
N GLN A 235 11.68 5.96 -11.09
CA GLN A 235 12.77 6.04 -12.05
C GLN A 235 12.70 7.32 -12.89
N SER A 236 13.86 7.92 -13.14
CA SER A 236 14.01 9.14 -13.94
C SER A 236 13.79 8.95 -15.45
N GLY A 237 13.64 10.07 -16.14
CA GLY A 237 13.97 10.15 -17.57
C GLY A 237 15.41 9.70 -17.83
N ALA A 238 15.67 9.15 -19.02
CA ALA A 238 17.04 8.81 -19.41
C ALA A 238 17.81 10.06 -19.80
N GLN A 239 19.05 10.17 -19.33
CA GLN A 239 20.05 11.09 -19.88
C GLN A 239 21.05 10.30 -20.73
N THR A 240 21.69 10.98 -21.69
CA THR A 240 22.53 10.33 -22.70
C THR A 240 23.97 10.81 -22.62
N VAL A 241 24.90 9.86 -22.62
CA VAL A 241 26.32 10.05 -22.92
C VAL A 241 26.57 9.61 -24.36
N THR A 242 27.16 10.48 -25.17
CA THR A 242 27.67 10.13 -26.50
C THR A 242 29.14 9.73 -26.37
N VAL A 243 29.49 8.61 -27.00
CA VAL A 243 30.87 8.10 -27.10
C VAL A 243 31.28 8.12 -28.56
N THR A 244 32.31 8.87 -28.90
CA THR A 244 32.72 9.19 -30.27
C THR A 244 34.18 8.82 -30.49
N ASN A 245 34.50 8.27 -31.66
CA ASN A 245 35.88 8.14 -32.10
C ASN A 245 36.38 9.44 -32.72
N ALA A 246 37.21 10.18 -31.98
CA ALA A 246 37.87 11.40 -32.44
C ALA A 246 39.23 11.15 -33.12
N GLY A 247 39.62 9.88 -33.29
CA GLY A 247 40.84 9.45 -33.98
C GLY A 247 40.60 8.99 -35.42
N GLY A 248 41.68 8.60 -36.11
CA GLY A 248 41.63 8.12 -37.50
C GLY A 248 41.57 6.59 -37.66
N GLY A 249 42.09 5.85 -36.68
CA GLY A 249 41.98 4.39 -36.57
C GLY A 249 40.71 3.95 -35.86
N THR A 250 40.36 2.66 -35.98
CA THR A 250 39.14 2.10 -35.37
C THR A 250 39.22 2.04 -33.84
N LEU A 251 38.26 2.69 -33.18
CA LEU A 251 38.08 2.66 -31.73
C LEU A 251 37.22 1.45 -31.36
N THR A 252 37.69 0.61 -30.43
CA THR A 252 36.94 -0.54 -29.91
C THR A 252 36.77 -0.38 -28.40
N LEU A 253 35.52 -0.40 -27.93
CA LEU A 253 35.20 -0.32 -26.51
C LEU A 253 35.50 -1.65 -25.82
N ALA A 254 36.41 -1.65 -24.85
CA ALA A 254 36.73 -2.82 -24.03
C ALA A 254 35.73 -2.99 -22.87
N SER A 255 35.25 -1.89 -22.27
CA SER A 255 34.19 -1.92 -21.27
C SER A 255 33.37 -0.63 -21.22
N ILE A 256 32.12 -0.75 -20.77
CA ILE A 256 31.25 0.37 -20.39
C ILE A 256 30.33 -0.05 -19.24
N ALA A 257 30.72 0.33 -18.02
CA ALA A 257 30.16 -0.21 -16.77
C ALA A 257 29.84 0.88 -15.75
N LEU A 258 28.83 0.62 -14.91
CA LEU A 258 28.49 1.45 -13.75
C LEU A 258 29.33 1.03 -12.54
N GLY A 259 29.76 2.00 -11.73
CA GLY A 259 30.55 1.80 -10.52
C GLY A 259 30.32 2.91 -9.48
N GLY A 260 31.02 2.83 -8.35
CA GLY A 260 30.81 3.73 -7.20
C GLY A 260 29.71 3.26 -6.24
N ALA A 261 29.55 3.98 -5.13
CA ALA A 261 28.76 3.52 -3.98
C ALA A 261 27.26 3.34 -4.26
N SER A 262 26.66 4.20 -5.09
CA SER A 262 25.24 4.12 -5.44
C SER A 262 24.99 3.46 -6.81
N ALA A 263 25.93 2.69 -7.37
CA ALA A 263 25.85 2.15 -8.73
C ALA A 263 24.57 1.37 -9.04
N ALA A 264 24.03 0.63 -8.07
CA ALA A 264 22.79 -0.14 -8.20
C ALA A 264 21.52 0.73 -8.29
N GLU A 265 21.60 2.02 -7.95
CA GLU A 265 20.51 3.00 -8.10
C GLU A 265 20.55 3.68 -9.48
N PHE A 266 21.41 3.22 -10.39
CA PHE A 266 21.48 3.66 -11.79
C PHE A 266 21.34 2.46 -12.75
N THR A 267 20.70 2.67 -13.90
CA THR A 267 20.55 1.64 -14.94
C THR A 267 21.07 2.15 -16.29
N ARG A 268 21.86 1.33 -17.01
CA ARG A 268 22.54 1.70 -18.26
C ARG A 268 22.04 0.90 -19.48
N GLY A 269 21.45 1.60 -20.45
CA GLY A 269 21.11 1.11 -21.79
C GLY A 269 21.85 1.88 -22.88
N GLY A 270 21.29 1.94 -24.10
CA GLY A 270 21.88 2.58 -25.27
C GLY A 270 22.47 1.59 -26.28
N THR A 271 23.24 2.09 -27.24
CA THR A 271 23.92 1.31 -28.30
C THR A 271 25.39 0.99 -27.99
N CYS A 272 26.03 1.70 -27.05
CA CYS A 272 27.39 1.38 -26.61
C CYS A 272 27.42 0.12 -25.71
N ALA A 273 28.21 -0.86 -26.10
CA ALA A 273 28.50 -2.07 -25.35
C ALA A 273 30.02 -2.38 -25.35
N ALA A 274 30.44 -3.37 -24.56
CA ALA A 274 31.76 -3.97 -24.76
C ALA A 274 31.80 -4.67 -26.13
N GLY A 275 32.90 -4.50 -26.87
CA GLY A 275 33.04 -4.96 -28.25
C GLY A 275 32.51 -3.98 -29.32
N THR A 276 31.83 -2.88 -28.96
CA THR A 276 31.40 -1.88 -29.94
C THR A 276 32.60 -1.29 -30.67
N SER A 277 32.58 -1.36 -32.00
CA SER A 277 33.62 -0.87 -32.90
C SER A 277 33.13 0.38 -33.63
N LEU A 278 33.92 1.46 -33.58
CA LEU A 278 33.62 2.77 -34.17
C LEU A 278 34.76 3.17 -35.12
N ALA A 279 34.43 3.30 -36.41
CA ALA A 279 35.32 3.93 -37.38
C ALA A 279 35.57 5.42 -37.05
N ALA A 280 36.50 6.07 -37.74
CA ALA A 280 36.78 7.50 -37.54
C ALA A 280 35.50 8.35 -37.63
N ALA A 281 35.33 9.30 -36.71
CA ALA A 281 34.16 10.16 -36.54
C ALA A 281 32.81 9.44 -36.28
N GLN A 282 32.76 8.12 -36.11
CA GLN A 282 31.54 7.41 -35.69
C GLN A 282 31.32 7.52 -34.17
N SER A 283 30.06 7.36 -33.75
CA SER A 283 29.67 7.39 -32.35
C SER A 283 28.62 6.34 -31.99
N CYS A 284 28.55 6.01 -30.70
CA CYS A 284 27.44 5.28 -30.08
C CYS A 284 26.90 6.10 -28.90
N THR A 285 25.75 5.70 -28.34
CA THR A 285 25.18 6.33 -27.15
C THR A 285 25.06 5.36 -25.99
N ALA A 286 25.30 5.83 -24.78
CA ALA A 286 24.95 5.15 -23.54
C ALA A 286 23.86 5.98 -22.85
N THR A 287 22.71 5.35 -22.55
CA THR A 287 21.63 6.00 -21.81
C THR A 287 21.68 5.56 -20.36
N VAL A 288 21.56 6.49 -19.42
CA VAL A 288 21.56 6.22 -17.99
C VAL A 288 20.27 6.76 -17.36
N ARG A 289 19.68 6.00 -16.44
CA ARG A 289 18.54 6.43 -15.59
C ARG A 289 18.93 6.32 -14.13
N PHE A 290 18.30 7.12 -13.29
CA PHE A 290 18.45 7.12 -11.83
C PHE A 290 17.15 6.64 -11.18
N ALA A 291 17.25 5.75 -10.19
CA ALA A 291 16.11 5.17 -9.46
C ALA A 291 16.51 4.96 -7.98
N PRO A 292 16.39 6.00 -7.13
CA PRO A 292 16.83 5.92 -5.74
C PRO A 292 15.96 4.98 -4.90
N VAL A 293 16.60 4.17 -4.06
CA VAL A 293 15.94 3.25 -3.11
C VAL A 293 15.89 3.79 -1.67
N ALA A 294 16.61 4.88 -1.40
CA ALA A 294 16.57 5.62 -0.14
C ALA A 294 16.83 7.11 -0.39
N SER A 295 16.41 7.98 0.53
CA SER A 295 16.61 9.42 0.41
C SER A 295 18.06 9.87 0.63
N GLY A 296 18.37 11.08 0.17
CA GLY A 296 19.70 11.69 0.20
C GLY A 296 20.46 11.61 -1.13
N VAL A 297 21.58 12.33 -1.18
CA VAL A 297 22.43 12.43 -2.37
C VAL A 297 23.08 11.09 -2.69
N LYS A 298 22.99 10.69 -3.97
CA LYS A 298 23.53 9.45 -4.54
C LYS A 298 24.62 9.78 -5.54
N SER A 299 25.69 8.99 -5.54
CA SER A 299 26.82 9.16 -6.45
C SER A 299 27.33 7.84 -7.01
N ALA A 300 27.60 7.85 -8.31
CA ALA A 300 28.11 6.71 -9.07
C ALA A 300 28.98 7.22 -10.23
N THR A 301 29.55 6.31 -11.00
CA THR A 301 30.34 6.61 -12.18
C THR A 301 29.97 5.67 -13.32
N LEU A 302 29.96 6.18 -14.55
CA LEU A 302 29.97 5.37 -15.77
C LEU A 302 31.41 5.36 -16.30
N SER A 303 32.10 4.25 -16.14
CA SER A 303 33.49 4.07 -16.59
C SER A 303 33.52 3.41 -17.97
N ILE A 304 34.30 3.98 -18.88
CA ILE A 304 34.43 3.57 -20.28
C ILE A 304 35.91 3.33 -20.58
N THR A 305 36.25 2.17 -21.14
CA THR A 305 37.62 1.82 -21.55
C THR A 305 37.66 1.36 -23.00
N SER A 306 38.75 1.63 -23.71
CA SER A 306 38.90 1.35 -25.13
C SER A 306 40.38 1.25 -25.53
N ASN A 307 40.65 0.80 -26.77
CA ASN A 307 41.98 0.89 -27.37
C ASN A 307 42.45 2.34 -27.66
N GLY A 308 41.56 3.33 -27.56
CA GLY A 308 41.85 4.76 -27.73
C GLY A 308 41.80 5.57 -26.43
N GLY A 309 41.95 4.91 -25.27
CA GLY A 309 41.98 5.53 -23.95
C GLY A 309 40.82 5.12 -23.03
N SER A 310 40.70 5.83 -21.91
CA SER A 310 39.65 5.60 -20.90
C SER A 310 39.05 6.92 -20.43
N ALA A 311 37.76 6.90 -20.10
CA ALA A 311 37.01 8.05 -19.61
C ALA A 311 36.07 7.61 -18.49
N THR A 312 35.71 8.56 -17.60
CA THR A 312 34.72 8.33 -16.55
C THR A 312 33.75 9.49 -16.52
N VAL A 313 32.45 9.19 -16.59
CA VAL A 313 31.37 10.17 -16.43
C VAL A 313 30.85 10.10 -15.01
N ALA A 314 30.84 11.23 -14.30
CA ALA A 314 30.28 11.30 -12.95
C ALA A 314 28.75 11.26 -13.01
N LEU A 315 28.12 10.49 -12.12
CA LEU A 315 26.66 10.38 -12.01
C LEU A 315 26.24 10.89 -10.63
N SER A 316 25.35 11.88 -10.57
CA SER A 316 24.81 12.41 -9.32
C SER A 316 23.31 12.63 -9.38
N GLY A 317 22.63 12.36 -8.28
CA GLY A 317 21.20 12.63 -8.11
C GLY A 317 20.83 12.68 -6.63
N ASN A 318 19.62 13.10 -6.31
CA ASN A 318 19.14 13.16 -4.94
C ASN A 318 17.83 12.36 -4.80
N GLY A 319 17.81 11.40 -3.89
CA GLY A 319 16.58 10.71 -3.51
C GLY A 319 15.77 11.58 -2.56
N ILE A 320 14.54 11.94 -2.92
CA ILE A 320 13.60 12.58 -1.99
C ILE A 320 12.56 11.59 -1.49
N ALA A 321 12.20 11.71 -0.21
CA ALA A 321 11.06 10.99 0.34
C ALA A 321 9.74 11.58 -0.21
N ALA A 322 8.67 10.78 -0.21
CA ALA A 322 7.33 11.33 -0.47
C ALA A 322 7.00 12.40 0.59
N ALA A 323 6.41 13.51 0.16
CA ALA A 323 5.84 14.47 1.09
C ALA A 323 4.78 13.76 1.97
N PRO A 324 4.82 13.89 3.31
CA PRO A 324 3.85 13.24 4.18
C PRO A 324 2.41 13.64 3.82
N ALA A 325 1.55 12.65 3.56
CA ALA A 325 0.19 12.85 3.10
C ALA A 325 -0.81 12.06 3.96
N PRO A 326 -1.95 12.64 4.37
CA PRO A 326 -2.99 11.90 5.08
C PRO A 326 -3.77 11.01 4.11
N ALA A 327 -4.18 9.83 4.57
CA ALA A 327 -5.03 8.92 3.80
C ALA A 327 -6.05 8.25 4.74
N ALA A 328 -7.31 8.23 4.34
CA ALA A 328 -8.39 7.63 5.12
C ALA A 328 -8.71 6.22 4.61
N SER A 329 -9.00 5.32 5.54
CA SER A 329 -9.72 4.07 5.28
C SER A 329 -10.91 4.01 6.23
N VAL A 330 -12.04 3.46 5.79
CA VAL A 330 -13.22 3.25 6.64
C VAL A 330 -13.70 1.81 6.53
N ALA A 331 -13.93 1.18 7.68
CA ALA A 331 -14.36 -0.22 7.78
C ALA A 331 -15.53 -0.37 8.78
N PRO A 332 -16.57 -1.17 8.46
CA PRO A 332 -16.82 -1.80 7.16
C PRO A 332 -17.25 -0.76 6.10
N ALA A 333 -17.09 -1.09 4.82
CA ALA A 333 -17.52 -0.21 3.72
C ALA A 333 -19.05 -0.20 3.50
N ALA A 334 -19.75 -1.17 4.09
CA ALA A 334 -21.21 -1.22 4.16
C ALA A 334 -21.65 -1.80 5.51
N ILE A 335 -22.79 -1.35 6.02
CA ILE A 335 -23.48 -1.88 7.20
C ILE A 335 -24.88 -2.29 6.75
N ASP A 336 -25.27 -3.53 7.07
CA ASP A 336 -26.65 -3.99 6.99
C ASP A 336 -27.19 -4.21 8.42
N PHE A 337 -28.30 -3.56 8.74
CA PHE A 337 -29.00 -3.70 10.02
C PHE A 337 -30.05 -4.83 10.00
N GLY A 338 -30.21 -5.52 8.87
CA GLY A 338 -31.16 -6.63 8.71
C GLY A 338 -32.61 -6.17 8.77
N ILE A 339 -33.48 -7.01 9.32
CA ILE A 339 -34.92 -6.72 9.45
C ILE A 339 -35.19 -6.12 10.84
N VAL A 340 -35.77 -4.93 10.86
CA VAL A 340 -36.18 -4.21 12.08
C VAL A 340 -37.67 -3.86 12.00
N ALA A 341 -38.39 -4.02 13.10
CA ALA A 341 -39.81 -3.68 13.17
C ALA A 341 -40.01 -2.16 13.01
N VAL A 342 -41.00 -1.75 12.21
CA VAL A 342 -41.29 -0.34 11.94
C VAL A 342 -41.57 0.41 13.25
N GLY A 343 -40.95 1.57 13.41
CA GLY A 343 -41.00 2.40 14.63
C GLY A 343 -40.08 1.92 15.77
N SER A 344 -39.49 0.73 15.70
CA SER A 344 -38.50 0.22 16.66
C SER A 344 -37.07 0.48 16.17
N SER A 345 -36.13 0.63 17.09
CA SER A 345 -34.70 0.77 16.77
C SER A 345 -34.00 -0.58 16.81
N GLY A 346 -33.17 -0.88 15.80
CA GLY A 346 -32.26 -2.03 15.83
C GLY A 346 -31.00 -1.75 16.66
N SER A 347 -30.21 -2.79 16.90
CA SER A 347 -28.90 -2.68 17.58
C SER A 347 -27.95 -1.75 16.81
N PRO A 348 -27.29 -0.76 17.45
CA PRO A 348 -26.34 0.11 16.77
C PRO A 348 -25.09 -0.65 16.30
N VAL A 349 -24.52 -0.24 15.17
CA VAL A 349 -23.32 -0.84 14.56
C VAL A 349 -22.24 0.24 14.39
N VAL A 350 -20.97 -0.15 14.55
CA VAL A 350 -19.82 0.75 14.50
C VAL A 350 -19.14 0.72 13.13
N ALA A 351 -18.93 1.89 12.54
CA ALA A 351 -17.96 2.14 11.48
C ALA A 351 -16.71 2.81 12.08
N THR A 352 -15.52 2.38 11.65
CA THR A 352 -14.23 2.91 12.11
C THR A 352 -13.51 3.61 10.96
N ILE A 353 -13.12 4.88 11.14
CA ILE A 353 -12.18 5.57 10.26
C ILE A 353 -10.76 5.42 10.81
N THR A 354 -9.81 5.07 9.95
CA THR A 354 -8.39 4.87 10.27
C THR A 354 -7.53 5.76 9.38
N ASN A 355 -6.51 6.41 9.96
CA ASN A 355 -5.46 7.06 9.18
C ASN A 355 -4.44 6.02 8.70
N VAL A 356 -4.48 5.71 7.41
CA VAL A 356 -3.55 4.82 6.72
C VAL A 356 -2.46 5.58 5.95
N GLY A 357 -2.39 6.90 6.11
CA GLY A 357 -1.40 7.78 5.49
C GLY A 357 -0.17 8.03 6.36
N THR A 358 0.70 8.94 5.89
CA THR A 358 1.97 9.31 6.52
C THR A 358 1.94 10.68 7.21
N ALA A 359 0.87 11.47 7.03
CA ALA A 359 0.61 12.71 7.78
C ALA A 359 -0.72 12.64 8.55
N ALA A 360 -0.99 13.64 9.39
CA ALA A 360 -2.17 13.69 10.24
C ALA A 360 -3.47 13.84 9.43
N LEU A 361 -4.37 12.86 9.58
CA LEU A 361 -5.73 12.88 9.04
C LEU A 361 -6.60 13.70 10.00
N VAL A 362 -7.02 14.89 9.59
CA VAL A 362 -7.99 15.69 10.34
C VAL A 362 -9.39 15.27 9.90
N VAL A 363 -10.13 14.70 10.84
CA VAL A 363 -11.51 14.22 10.64
C VAL A 363 -12.48 15.39 10.83
N GLY A 364 -13.41 15.57 9.90
CA GLY A 364 -14.42 16.64 9.91
C GLY A 364 -15.78 16.16 10.43
N SER A 365 -16.84 16.84 10.00
CA SER A 365 -18.21 16.43 10.29
C SER A 365 -18.59 15.12 9.59
N ALA A 366 -19.50 14.38 10.21
CA ALA A 366 -20.17 13.24 9.62
C ALA A 366 -21.66 13.54 9.39
N SER A 367 -22.24 12.96 8.34
CA SER A 367 -23.64 13.17 7.97
C SER A 367 -24.27 11.93 7.36
N LEU A 368 -25.60 11.83 7.45
CA LEU A 368 -26.40 10.77 6.83
C LEU A 368 -27.11 11.34 5.60
N VAL A 369 -26.90 10.73 4.44
CA VAL A 369 -27.50 11.15 3.16
C VAL A 369 -28.16 9.98 2.44
N GLY A 370 -29.00 10.27 1.45
CA GLY A 370 -29.78 9.27 0.71
C GLY A 370 -31.28 9.37 1.00
N GLY A 371 -32.10 8.72 0.16
CA GLY A 371 -33.56 8.89 0.18
C GLY A 371 -34.27 8.37 1.42
N GLN A 372 -33.60 7.60 2.27
CA GLN A 372 -34.14 7.10 3.55
C GLN A 372 -33.22 7.45 4.73
N SER A 373 -32.41 8.51 4.65
CA SER A 373 -31.48 8.88 5.74
C SER A 373 -32.16 9.19 7.09
N ALA A 374 -33.43 9.58 7.08
CA ALA A 374 -34.24 9.79 8.29
C ALA A 374 -34.62 8.48 9.04
N ASP A 375 -34.44 7.31 8.41
CA ASP A 375 -34.55 6.01 9.08
C ASP A 375 -33.26 5.64 9.85
N TYR A 376 -32.23 6.49 9.83
CA TYR A 376 -30.92 6.25 10.46
C TYR A 376 -30.51 7.39 11.40
N SER A 377 -29.67 7.11 12.39
CA SER A 377 -29.07 8.12 13.28
C SER A 377 -27.63 7.81 13.64
N ILE A 378 -26.80 8.84 13.83
CA ILE A 378 -25.44 8.70 14.37
C ILE A 378 -25.56 8.89 15.89
N VAL A 379 -25.49 7.79 16.65
CA VAL A 379 -25.68 7.80 18.11
C VAL A 379 -24.39 8.12 18.89
N ALA A 380 -23.23 7.90 18.26
CA ALA A 380 -21.94 8.41 18.72
C ALA A 380 -21.05 8.72 17.51
N ALA A 381 -20.26 9.79 17.58
CA ALA A 381 -19.46 10.27 16.46
C ALA A 381 -18.05 10.67 16.91
N CYS A 382 -17.07 10.51 16.01
CA CYS A 382 -15.77 11.17 16.18
C CYS A 382 -15.97 12.70 16.19
N PRO A 383 -15.40 13.45 17.15
CA PRO A 383 -15.52 14.90 17.17
C PRO A 383 -14.93 15.54 15.89
N SER A 384 -15.66 16.48 15.29
CA SER A 384 -15.15 17.23 14.14
C SER A 384 -13.94 18.07 14.55
N GLY A 385 -12.87 18.01 13.75
CA GLY A 385 -11.56 18.59 14.03
C GLY A 385 -10.56 17.60 14.65
N THR A 386 -10.94 16.36 14.96
CA THR A 386 -10.04 15.37 15.58
C THR A 386 -8.84 15.06 14.67
N PRO A 387 -7.60 15.27 15.13
CA PRO A 387 -6.40 14.89 14.40
C PRO A 387 -6.00 13.44 14.72
N LEU A 388 -6.01 12.57 13.71
CA LEU A 388 -5.52 11.20 13.81
C LEU A 388 -4.10 11.12 13.24
N SER A 389 -3.12 10.80 14.08
CA SER A 389 -1.76 10.43 13.63
C SER A 389 -1.78 9.15 12.76
N PRO A 390 -0.74 8.85 11.97
CA PRO A 390 -0.63 7.58 11.25
C PRO A 390 -0.92 6.37 12.14
N GLY A 391 -1.78 5.46 11.68
CA GLY A 391 -2.25 4.28 12.41
C GLY A 391 -3.35 4.54 13.46
N GLN A 392 -3.64 5.80 13.82
CA GLN A 392 -4.75 6.12 14.74
C GLN A 392 -6.12 5.98 14.05
N SER A 393 -7.13 5.67 14.86
CA SER A 393 -8.50 5.41 14.41
C SER A 393 -9.53 6.13 15.27
N CYS A 394 -10.74 6.31 14.74
CA CYS A 394 -11.88 6.90 15.43
C CYS A 394 -13.19 6.24 14.95
N THR A 395 -14.24 6.28 15.77
CA THR A 395 -15.47 5.50 15.55
C THR A 395 -16.72 6.34 15.35
N TYR A 396 -17.62 5.84 14.52
CA TYR A 396 -18.99 6.33 14.34
C TYR A 396 -19.96 5.17 14.62
N THR A 397 -20.81 5.32 15.63
CA THR A 397 -21.84 4.34 15.94
C THR A 397 -23.14 4.81 15.31
N VAL A 398 -23.72 4.00 14.43
CA VAL A 398 -24.93 4.29 13.67
C VAL A 398 -26.05 3.34 14.11
N ALA A 399 -27.26 3.84 14.24
CA ALA A 399 -28.46 3.04 14.50
C ALA A 399 -29.47 3.17 13.36
N PHE A 400 -30.37 2.18 13.24
CA PHE A 400 -31.44 2.11 12.24
C PHE A 400 -32.79 1.99 12.95
N ARG A 401 -33.76 2.82 12.54
CA ARG A 401 -35.14 2.88 13.03
C ARG A 401 -36.08 3.15 11.85
N PRO A 402 -36.55 2.11 11.12
CA PRO A 402 -37.38 2.30 9.94
C PRO A 402 -38.74 2.92 10.29
N GLN A 403 -39.09 4.02 9.64
CA GLN A 403 -40.38 4.72 9.81
C GLN A 403 -41.51 4.10 8.96
N ALA A 404 -41.18 3.23 8.00
CA ALA A 404 -42.13 2.51 7.16
C ALA A 404 -41.51 1.20 6.61
N PRO A 405 -42.30 0.23 6.11
CA PRO A 405 -41.79 -1.07 5.70
C PRO A 405 -40.96 -1.05 4.40
N GLY A 406 -40.33 -2.19 4.09
CA GLY A 406 -39.49 -2.38 2.90
C GLY A 406 -38.03 -1.97 3.11
N ALA A 407 -37.20 -2.20 2.08
CA ALA A 407 -35.76 -1.91 2.12
C ALA A 407 -35.47 -0.40 2.20
N ARG A 408 -34.50 -0.01 3.03
CA ARG A 408 -34.13 1.37 3.37
C ARG A 408 -32.64 1.61 3.11
N GLY A 409 -32.33 2.48 2.16
CA GLY A 409 -30.96 2.82 1.77
C GLY A 409 -30.52 4.21 2.23
N ALA A 410 -29.36 4.29 2.86
CA ALA A 410 -28.69 5.55 3.18
C ALA A 410 -27.16 5.42 3.02
N THR A 411 -26.44 6.50 3.32
CA THR A 411 -24.98 6.54 3.30
C THR A 411 -24.49 7.43 4.44
N LEU A 412 -23.66 6.89 5.32
CA LEU A 412 -22.85 7.69 6.23
C LEU A 412 -21.70 8.29 5.42
N ARG A 413 -21.57 9.62 5.43
CA ARG A 413 -20.41 10.33 4.90
C ARG A 413 -19.59 10.91 6.04
N VAL A 414 -18.27 10.81 5.93
CA VAL A 414 -17.29 11.35 6.90
C VAL A 414 -16.33 12.26 6.14
N ALA A 415 -16.39 13.56 6.42
CA ALA A 415 -15.43 14.51 5.86
C ALA A 415 -14.04 14.34 6.50
N HIS A 416 -12.99 14.62 5.74
CA HIS A 416 -11.60 14.68 6.21
C HIS A 416 -10.71 15.50 5.28
N ASN A 417 -9.46 15.78 5.69
CA ASN A 417 -8.46 16.49 4.88
C ASN A 417 -7.76 15.62 3.81
N ALA A 418 -7.84 14.28 3.88
CA ALA A 418 -7.21 13.40 2.89
C ALA A 418 -7.92 13.39 1.52
N THR A 419 -7.15 13.08 0.48
CA THR A 419 -7.65 12.83 -0.89
C THR A 419 -8.75 11.77 -0.90
N GLY A 420 -9.78 11.96 -1.72
CA GLY A 420 -10.97 11.08 -1.74
C GLY A 420 -12.04 11.42 -0.69
N SER A 421 -11.87 12.51 0.07
CA SER A 421 -12.90 13.06 0.97
C SER A 421 -14.20 13.42 0.24
N PRO A 422 -15.39 13.17 0.83
CA PRO A 422 -15.63 12.46 2.09
C PRO A 422 -15.68 10.94 1.92
N SER A 423 -15.00 10.21 2.81
CA SER A 423 -15.19 8.76 2.97
C SER A 423 -16.66 8.42 3.17
N SER A 424 -17.10 7.27 2.67
CA SER A 424 -18.52 6.89 2.63
C SER A 424 -18.73 5.42 3.01
N VAL A 425 -19.76 5.15 3.82
CA VAL A 425 -20.21 3.80 4.19
C VAL A 425 -21.66 3.64 3.76
N ALA A 426 -21.96 2.61 2.97
CA ALA A 426 -23.34 2.30 2.58
C ALA A 426 -24.13 1.75 3.78
N LEU A 427 -25.38 2.18 3.95
CA LEU A 427 -26.26 1.73 5.02
C LEU A 427 -27.50 1.06 4.43
N ALA A 428 -27.76 -0.16 4.86
CA ALA A 428 -28.91 -0.97 4.44
C ALA A 428 -29.67 -1.51 5.66
N GLY A 429 -30.95 -1.78 5.46
CA GLY A 429 -31.85 -2.39 6.44
C GLY A 429 -33.25 -2.52 5.86
N THR A 430 -34.12 -3.28 6.50
CA THR A 430 -35.50 -3.53 6.04
C THR A 430 -36.50 -3.27 7.16
N GLY A 431 -37.46 -2.39 6.91
CA GLY A 431 -38.61 -2.20 7.80
C GLY A 431 -39.61 -3.34 7.66
N SER A 432 -40.04 -3.92 8.78
CA SER A 432 -41.11 -4.93 8.84
C SER A 432 -42.32 -4.43 9.63
N THR A 433 -43.53 -4.66 9.13
CA THR A 433 -44.77 -4.50 9.91
C THR A 433 -45.04 -5.67 10.86
N VAL A 434 -44.34 -6.79 10.68
CA VAL A 434 -44.39 -7.96 11.57
C VAL A 434 -43.24 -7.84 12.58
N ALA A 435 -43.57 -7.93 13.87
CA ALA A 435 -42.58 -7.97 14.96
C ALA A 435 -41.66 -9.20 14.82
N ALA A 436 -40.44 -9.13 15.33
CA ALA A 436 -39.50 -10.24 15.23
C ALA A 436 -39.94 -11.37 16.18
N ALA A 437 -40.31 -12.53 15.62
CA ALA A 437 -40.78 -13.68 16.40
C ALA A 437 -39.78 -14.07 17.51
N PRO A 438 -40.24 -14.33 18.75
CA PRO A 438 -39.34 -14.54 19.87
C PRO A 438 -38.58 -15.86 19.76
N SER A 439 -37.28 -15.78 20.00
CA SER A 439 -36.37 -16.91 20.02
C SER A 439 -36.48 -17.67 21.34
N THR A 440 -36.10 -18.94 21.33
CA THR A 440 -36.15 -19.81 22.51
C THR A 440 -34.88 -19.64 23.34
N VAL A 441 -35.05 -19.29 24.62
CA VAL A 441 -34.01 -19.33 25.65
C VAL A 441 -34.03 -20.73 26.26
N VAL A 442 -32.96 -21.49 26.12
CA VAL A 442 -32.88 -22.90 26.53
C VAL A 442 -32.23 -23.03 27.90
N GLU A 443 -32.81 -23.83 28.81
CA GLU A 443 -32.19 -24.18 30.09
C GLU A 443 -31.33 -25.46 29.99
N TYR A 444 -30.13 -25.38 30.56
CA TYR A 444 -29.18 -26.47 30.72
C TYR A 444 -28.84 -26.66 32.20
N TYR A 445 -28.46 -27.87 32.56
CA TYR A 445 -28.06 -28.29 33.90
C TYR A 445 -26.74 -29.06 33.86
N HIS A 446 -25.86 -28.83 34.84
CA HIS A 446 -24.58 -29.50 35.00
C HIS A 446 -24.55 -30.30 36.31
N SER A 447 -24.89 -31.59 36.22
CA SER A 447 -25.10 -32.48 37.37
C SER A 447 -23.95 -32.54 38.38
N ALA A 448 -22.69 -32.49 37.93
CA ALA A 448 -21.52 -32.57 38.83
C ALA A 448 -21.25 -31.28 39.63
N TYR A 449 -21.96 -30.19 39.33
CA TYR A 449 -21.94 -28.94 40.11
C TYR A 449 -23.33 -28.58 40.65
N ASP A 450 -24.39 -29.28 40.24
CA ASP A 450 -25.79 -28.90 40.50
C ASP A 450 -26.08 -27.44 40.07
N HIS A 451 -25.52 -27.04 38.93
CA HIS A 451 -25.59 -25.68 38.39
C HIS A 451 -26.49 -25.60 37.15
N TYR A 452 -27.21 -24.49 37.02
CA TYR A 452 -28.10 -24.18 35.91
C TYR A 452 -27.52 -23.05 35.07
N PHE A 453 -27.84 -23.07 33.77
CA PHE A 453 -27.52 -22.03 32.82
C PHE A 453 -28.67 -21.86 31.82
N VAL A 454 -28.94 -20.62 31.41
CA VAL A 454 -29.90 -20.30 30.36
C VAL A 454 -29.22 -19.48 29.28
N THR A 455 -29.52 -19.73 28.01
CA THR A 455 -29.00 -18.92 26.90
C THR A 455 -29.94 -18.86 25.69
N ILE A 456 -29.88 -17.75 24.97
CA ILE A 456 -30.51 -17.48 23.66
C ILE A 456 -29.50 -17.59 22.50
N ALA A 457 -28.19 -17.58 22.80
CA ALA A 457 -27.14 -17.41 21.80
C ALA A 457 -26.95 -18.71 20.99
N PRO A 458 -27.15 -18.71 19.66
CA PRO A 458 -27.16 -19.94 18.87
C PRO A 458 -25.84 -20.72 18.89
N ASP A 459 -24.71 -20.03 19.05
CA ASP A 459 -23.37 -20.58 19.17
C ASP A 459 -23.11 -21.22 20.54
N GLU A 460 -23.53 -20.57 21.64
CA GLU A 460 -23.50 -21.18 22.98
C GLU A 460 -24.41 -22.42 23.04
N ILE A 461 -25.61 -22.33 22.47
CA ILE A 461 -26.56 -23.44 22.32
C ILE A 461 -25.92 -24.62 21.59
N VAL A 462 -25.26 -24.38 20.46
CA VAL A 462 -24.55 -25.43 19.70
C VAL A 462 -23.36 -25.99 20.49
N ALA A 463 -22.59 -25.16 21.19
CA ALA A 463 -21.44 -25.60 21.99
C ALA A 463 -21.85 -26.49 23.17
N LEU A 464 -23.00 -26.21 23.79
CA LEU A 464 -23.59 -27.05 24.84
C LEU A 464 -24.15 -28.35 24.26
N ASP A 465 -24.98 -28.28 23.22
CA ASP A 465 -25.58 -29.46 22.56
C ASP A 465 -24.54 -30.45 22.00
N THR A 466 -23.41 -29.94 21.50
CA THR A 466 -22.32 -30.76 20.94
C THR A 466 -21.27 -31.19 21.97
N GLY A 467 -21.44 -30.82 23.26
CA GLY A 467 -20.55 -31.23 24.34
C GLY A 467 -19.16 -30.59 24.31
N VAL A 468 -18.99 -29.43 23.65
CA VAL A 468 -17.78 -28.59 23.76
C VAL A 468 -17.59 -28.19 25.22
N PHE A 469 -18.68 -27.74 25.86
CA PHE A 469 -18.77 -27.62 27.31
C PHE A 469 -19.33 -28.91 27.89
N LYS A 470 -18.43 -29.80 28.33
CA LYS A 470 -18.79 -31.12 28.86
C LYS A 470 -19.66 -31.01 30.14
N GLY A 471 -20.48 -32.03 30.37
CA GLY A 471 -21.27 -32.20 31.60
C GLY A 471 -22.61 -31.45 31.63
N TRP A 472 -22.82 -30.48 30.73
CA TRP A 472 -24.10 -29.81 30.54
C TRP A 472 -25.08 -30.69 29.74
N ALA A 473 -26.35 -30.69 30.15
CA ALA A 473 -27.45 -31.31 29.43
C ALA A 473 -28.69 -30.40 29.47
N ARG A 474 -29.53 -30.42 28.42
CA ARG A 474 -30.81 -29.69 28.42
C ARG A 474 -31.73 -30.24 29.50
N THR A 475 -32.41 -29.37 30.24
CA THR A 475 -33.44 -29.80 31.21
C THR A 475 -34.79 -30.09 30.55
N GLY A 476 -34.97 -29.64 29.30
CA GLY A 476 -36.25 -29.63 28.59
C GLY A 476 -37.08 -28.37 28.87
N LEU A 477 -36.72 -27.57 29.86
CA LEU A 477 -37.34 -26.26 30.10
C LEU A 477 -36.76 -25.21 29.16
N SER A 478 -37.62 -24.26 28.78
CA SER A 478 -37.24 -23.10 27.97
C SER A 478 -38.29 -22.02 28.13
N PHE A 479 -37.89 -20.77 27.90
CA PHE A 479 -38.80 -19.65 27.75
C PHE A 479 -38.47 -18.88 26.47
N LYS A 480 -39.15 -17.76 26.25
CA LYS A 480 -39.04 -16.95 25.05
C LYS A 480 -38.42 -15.59 25.34
N ALA A 481 -37.63 -15.07 24.42
CA ALA A 481 -37.13 -13.70 24.45
C ALA A 481 -36.87 -13.18 23.04
N HIS A 482 -36.83 -11.87 22.84
CA HIS A 482 -36.38 -11.31 21.57
C HIS A 482 -34.85 -11.22 21.56
N ALA A 483 -34.20 -11.68 20.48
CA ALA A 483 -32.75 -11.57 20.30
C ALA A 483 -32.30 -10.17 19.83
N THR A 484 -33.24 -9.32 19.44
CA THR A 484 -33.04 -7.93 19.03
C THR A 484 -34.04 -7.02 19.74
N ALA A 485 -33.73 -5.72 19.84
CA ALA A 485 -34.57 -4.77 20.53
C ALA A 485 -35.99 -4.70 19.94
N GLN A 486 -37.01 -4.72 20.81
CA GLN A 486 -38.43 -4.55 20.47
C GLN A 486 -39.06 -3.51 21.40
N SER A 487 -40.03 -2.74 20.89
CA SER A 487 -40.79 -1.79 21.72
C SER A 487 -41.53 -2.51 22.86
N GLY A 488 -41.39 -2.01 24.08
CA GLY A 488 -41.98 -2.62 25.29
C GLY A 488 -41.10 -3.64 26.02
N PHE A 489 -39.93 -4.01 25.46
CA PHE A 489 -39.00 -4.98 26.04
C PHE A 489 -37.70 -4.28 26.46
N ALA A 490 -37.26 -4.54 27.70
CA ALA A 490 -36.02 -4.01 28.26
C ALA A 490 -34.80 -4.87 27.84
N PRO A 491 -33.62 -4.26 27.63
CA PRO A 491 -32.39 -5.01 27.43
C PRO A 491 -31.99 -5.75 28.72
N ILE A 492 -31.59 -7.01 28.57
CA ILE A 492 -31.11 -7.84 29.68
C ILE A 492 -29.59 -7.79 29.73
N CYS A 493 -29.03 -7.29 30.84
CA CYS A 493 -27.61 -7.41 31.09
C CYS A 493 -27.25 -8.85 31.50
N ARG A 494 -26.11 -9.37 31.03
CA ARG A 494 -25.52 -10.64 31.47
C ARG A 494 -24.17 -10.39 32.12
N PHE A 495 -24.03 -10.86 33.35
CA PHE A 495 -22.75 -10.97 34.04
C PHE A 495 -22.40 -12.44 34.27
N TYR A 496 -21.11 -12.73 34.37
CA TYR A 496 -20.57 -14.02 34.79
C TYR A 496 -19.63 -13.85 35.99
N LEU A 497 -19.80 -14.70 37.01
CA LEU A 497 -18.93 -14.78 38.18
C LEU A 497 -18.03 -16.02 38.04
N PRO A 498 -16.71 -15.87 37.84
CA PRO A 498 -15.85 -16.99 37.46
C PRO A 498 -15.41 -17.88 38.63
N PRO A 499 -15.05 -19.15 38.35
CA PRO A 499 -14.53 -20.12 39.31
C PRO A 499 -13.43 -19.55 40.22
N GLY A 500 -13.60 -19.76 41.53
CA GLY A 500 -12.79 -19.15 42.58
C GLY A 500 -13.52 -18.04 43.35
N TYR A 501 -14.56 -17.44 42.76
CA TYR A 501 -15.50 -16.54 43.43
C TYR A 501 -16.95 -17.07 43.43
N GLY A 502 -17.23 -18.05 42.57
CA GLY A 502 -18.52 -18.69 42.34
C GLY A 502 -18.54 -19.36 40.97
N ASP A 503 -19.71 -19.78 40.49
CA ASP A 503 -19.97 -20.13 39.09
C ASP A 503 -21.46 -19.87 38.76
N THR A 504 -21.76 -18.60 38.48
CA THR A 504 -23.10 -18.17 38.05
C THR A 504 -23.02 -17.22 36.88
N HIS A 505 -23.99 -17.36 35.98
CA HIS A 505 -24.44 -16.22 35.20
C HIS A 505 -25.53 -15.48 35.97
N PHE A 506 -25.58 -14.16 35.82
CA PHE A 506 -26.58 -13.28 36.43
C PHE A 506 -27.19 -12.38 35.37
N TYR A 507 -28.52 -12.39 35.34
CA TYR A 507 -29.36 -11.68 34.38
C TYR A 507 -30.31 -10.71 35.09
N SER A 508 -30.42 -9.49 34.59
CA SER A 508 -31.38 -8.47 35.04
C SER A 508 -31.92 -7.61 33.90
N ALA A 509 -33.20 -7.19 34.05
CA ALA A 509 -33.90 -6.22 33.22
C ALA A 509 -33.85 -4.78 33.77
N SER A 510 -33.24 -4.57 34.94
CA SER A 510 -33.18 -3.28 35.63
C SER A 510 -31.80 -2.64 35.41
N PRO A 511 -31.70 -1.51 34.67
CA PRO A 511 -30.42 -0.81 34.49
C PRO A 511 -29.74 -0.44 35.82
N ALA A 512 -30.53 -0.10 36.84
CA ALA A 512 -30.03 0.20 38.17
C ALA A 512 -29.44 -1.04 38.89
N GLU A 513 -30.04 -2.23 38.72
CA GLU A 513 -29.48 -3.48 39.26
C GLU A 513 -28.18 -3.84 38.51
N CYS A 514 -28.15 -3.70 37.17
CA CYS A 514 -26.94 -3.88 36.36
C CYS A 514 -25.81 -2.91 36.79
N ASP A 515 -26.11 -1.64 37.00
CA ASP A 515 -25.13 -0.64 37.43
C ASP A 515 -24.63 -0.89 38.87
N VAL A 516 -25.51 -1.28 39.79
CA VAL A 516 -25.14 -1.66 41.17
C VAL A 516 -24.28 -2.91 41.20
N VAL A 517 -24.62 -3.97 40.46
CA VAL A 517 -23.81 -5.19 40.36
C VAL A 517 -22.40 -4.85 39.85
N ARG A 518 -22.30 -4.10 38.75
CA ARG A 518 -21.02 -3.66 38.17
C ARG A 518 -20.19 -2.78 39.11
N ALA A 519 -20.82 -1.93 39.91
CA ALA A 519 -20.12 -1.00 40.81
C ALA A 519 -19.68 -1.63 42.13
N GLN A 520 -20.46 -2.56 42.69
CA GLN A 520 -20.24 -3.10 44.03
C GLN A 520 -19.58 -4.50 44.04
N ASN A 521 -19.68 -5.26 42.95
CA ASN A 521 -19.21 -6.65 42.88
C ASN A 521 -18.16 -6.83 41.77
N PRO A 522 -16.92 -6.34 41.93
CA PRO A 522 -15.91 -6.30 40.86
C PRO A 522 -15.40 -7.69 40.39
N ALA A 523 -15.86 -8.78 41.01
CA ALA A 523 -15.63 -10.14 40.53
C ALA A 523 -16.60 -10.58 39.41
N PHE A 524 -17.76 -9.92 39.27
CA PHE A 524 -18.68 -10.17 38.16
C PHE A 524 -18.18 -9.49 36.88
N VAL A 525 -17.88 -10.30 35.86
CA VAL A 525 -17.53 -9.83 34.52
C VAL A 525 -18.82 -9.49 33.78
N LEU A 526 -18.97 -8.24 33.34
CA LEU A 526 -20.06 -7.84 32.44
C LEU A 526 -19.75 -8.35 31.02
N GLU A 527 -20.48 -9.37 30.57
CA GLU A 527 -20.31 -9.95 29.23
C GLU A 527 -21.15 -9.24 28.17
N SER A 528 -22.37 -8.83 28.53
CA SER A 528 -23.26 -8.10 27.63
C SER A 528 -24.20 -7.17 28.39
N THR A 529 -24.44 -5.98 27.83
CA THR A 529 -25.46 -5.04 28.32
C THR A 529 -26.87 -5.33 27.78
N ALA A 530 -26.99 -6.20 26.78
CA ALA A 530 -28.25 -6.55 26.12
C ALA A 530 -28.12 -7.93 25.42
N VAL A 531 -28.06 -9.01 26.21
CA VAL A 531 -27.96 -10.39 25.68
C VAL A 531 -29.26 -10.89 25.05
N MET A 532 -30.39 -10.38 25.55
CA MET A 532 -31.75 -10.64 25.08
C MET A 532 -32.66 -9.49 25.52
N TYR A 533 -33.90 -9.46 25.05
CA TYR A 533 -34.89 -8.46 25.41
C TYR A 533 -36.17 -9.13 25.95
N LEU A 534 -36.55 -8.72 27.17
CA LEU A 534 -37.69 -9.25 27.94
C LEU A 534 -38.47 -8.08 28.55
N ALA A 535 -39.77 -8.24 28.79
CA ALA A 535 -40.57 -7.19 29.38
C ALA A 535 -40.33 -7.12 30.90
N THR A 536 -40.43 -5.94 31.49
CA THR A 536 -40.35 -5.76 32.96
C THR A 536 -41.71 -5.98 33.60
N PRO A 537 -41.82 -6.72 34.71
CA PRO A 537 -43.04 -6.76 35.51
C PRO A 537 -43.31 -5.40 36.15
N ASN A 538 -44.53 -5.21 36.64
CA ASN A 538 -44.79 -4.14 37.60
C ASN A 538 -44.01 -4.43 38.90
N TYR A 539 -43.07 -3.55 39.27
CA TYR A 539 -42.17 -3.76 40.41
C TYR A 539 -42.89 -3.93 41.77
N VAL A 540 -44.13 -3.42 41.91
CA VAL A 540 -44.92 -3.51 43.14
C VAL A 540 -45.80 -4.77 43.16
N THR A 541 -46.44 -5.12 42.06
CA THR A 541 -47.41 -6.24 42.01
C THR A 541 -46.86 -7.53 41.43
N GLY A 542 -45.70 -7.51 40.76
CA GLY A 542 -45.14 -8.65 40.03
C GLY A 542 -45.85 -8.96 38.71
N ALA A 543 -46.93 -8.23 38.37
CA ALA A 543 -47.75 -8.52 37.19
C ALA A 543 -46.99 -8.25 35.87
N CYS A 544 -47.03 -9.22 34.96
CA CYS A 544 -46.47 -9.09 33.61
C CYS A 544 -47.43 -8.34 32.66
N PRO A 545 -46.90 -7.61 31.65
CA PRO A 545 -47.70 -7.04 30.58
C PRO A 545 -48.51 -8.08 29.78
N SER A 546 -49.63 -7.65 29.19
CA SER A 546 -50.45 -8.52 28.34
C SER A 546 -49.65 -9.08 27.16
N GLY A 547 -49.81 -10.38 26.88
CA GLY A 547 -49.02 -11.10 25.87
C GLY A 547 -47.64 -11.57 26.36
N THR A 548 -47.33 -11.42 27.64
CA THR A 548 -46.10 -11.94 28.27
C THR A 548 -46.41 -12.79 29.51
N ASP A 549 -45.55 -13.77 29.79
CA ASP A 549 -45.63 -14.70 30.93
C ASP A 549 -44.44 -14.52 31.89
N PRO A 550 -44.60 -14.79 33.19
CA PRO A 550 -43.55 -14.55 34.19
C PRO A 550 -42.37 -15.50 34.04
N VAL A 551 -41.18 -14.99 34.35
CA VAL A 551 -39.94 -15.76 34.54
C VAL A 551 -39.37 -15.44 35.91
N TYR A 552 -38.93 -16.48 36.62
CA TYR A 552 -38.51 -16.47 38.01
C TYR A 552 -37.02 -16.79 38.13
N ARG A 553 -36.30 -16.01 38.94
CA ARG A 553 -34.90 -16.20 39.36
C ARG A 553 -34.87 -16.85 40.73
N ALA A 554 -34.06 -17.89 40.90
CA ALA A 554 -33.83 -18.54 42.18
C ALA A 554 -32.32 -18.75 42.42
N TRP A 555 -31.79 -18.22 43.51
CA TRP A 555 -30.37 -18.27 43.90
C TRP A 555 -30.12 -19.39 44.93
N ASN A 556 -29.13 -20.24 44.69
CA ASN A 556 -28.85 -21.40 45.56
C ASN A 556 -28.24 -21.05 46.93
N ARG A 557 -27.76 -19.81 47.11
CA ARG A 557 -27.08 -19.30 48.33
C ARG A 557 -25.90 -20.15 48.81
N ARG A 558 -25.32 -21.00 47.95
CA ARG A 558 -24.15 -21.82 48.28
C ARG A 558 -22.84 -21.03 48.06
N PRO A 559 -21.70 -21.45 48.64
CA PRO A 559 -20.40 -20.78 48.42
C PRO A 559 -19.91 -20.79 46.98
N ASP A 560 -20.31 -21.80 46.19
CA ASP A 560 -20.07 -21.90 44.75
C ASP A 560 -21.12 -21.14 43.91
N THR A 561 -22.21 -20.67 44.53
CA THR A 561 -23.24 -19.73 44.06
C THR A 561 -23.71 -19.89 42.60
N ASN A 562 -24.97 -20.30 42.40
CA ASN A 562 -25.62 -20.39 41.10
C ASN A 562 -27.08 -19.87 41.12
N HIS A 563 -27.50 -19.25 40.01
CA HIS A 563 -28.86 -18.77 39.78
C HIS A 563 -29.57 -19.59 38.69
N ARG A 564 -30.74 -20.13 39.02
CA ARG A 564 -31.67 -20.77 38.07
C ARG A 564 -32.70 -19.76 37.56
N TYR A 565 -33.10 -19.91 36.29
CA TYR A 565 -34.09 -19.06 35.62
C TYR A 565 -35.14 -19.91 34.90
N THR A 566 -36.41 -19.76 35.25
CA THR A 566 -37.50 -20.60 34.72
C THR A 566 -38.81 -19.85 34.58
N SER A 567 -39.59 -20.14 33.54
CA SER A 567 -41.00 -19.68 33.42
C SER A 567 -41.96 -20.49 34.31
N GLU A 568 -41.53 -21.66 34.79
CA GLU A 568 -42.39 -22.56 35.55
C GLU A 568 -42.40 -22.22 37.04
N ARG A 569 -43.54 -21.71 37.51
CA ARG A 569 -43.79 -21.39 38.93
C ARG A 569 -43.55 -22.60 39.84
N SER A 570 -44.00 -23.78 39.43
CA SER A 570 -43.80 -25.04 40.16
C SER A 570 -42.32 -25.40 40.33
N VAL A 571 -41.48 -25.05 39.35
CA VAL A 571 -40.03 -25.27 39.38
C VAL A 571 -39.37 -24.27 40.32
N ARG A 572 -39.76 -22.98 40.29
CA ARG A 572 -39.35 -21.98 41.31
C ARG A 572 -39.65 -22.50 42.72
N ASP A 573 -40.87 -22.97 42.95
CA ASP A 573 -41.32 -23.41 44.28
C ASP A 573 -40.60 -24.68 44.74
N ALA A 574 -40.27 -25.60 43.83
CA ALA A 574 -39.39 -26.73 44.11
C ALA A 574 -37.96 -26.29 44.50
N MET A 575 -37.37 -25.29 43.81
CA MET A 575 -36.05 -24.77 44.20
C MET A 575 -36.09 -24.10 45.58
N VAL A 576 -37.15 -23.34 45.90
CA VAL A 576 -37.32 -22.71 47.22
C VAL A 576 -37.49 -23.76 48.32
N ALA A 577 -38.21 -24.85 48.06
CA ALA A 577 -38.30 -26.00 48.98
C ALA A 577 -36.94 -26.72 49.19
N LEU A 578 -36.03 -26.62 48.22
CA LEU A 578 -34.63 -27.07 48.33
C LEU A 578 -33.70 -26.01 48.96
N GLY A 579 -34.23 -24.89 49.46
CA GLY A 579 -33.48 -23.85 50.17
C GLY A 579 -32.99 -22.67 49.33
N TYR A 580 -33.36 -22.59 48.05
CA TYR A 580 -33.00 -21.45 47.19
C TYR A 580 -33.80 -20.20 47.59
N VAL A 581 -33.20 -19.03 47.40
CA VAL A 581 -33.86 -17.73 47.56
C VAL A 581 -34.49 -17.32 46.23
N ALA A 582 -35.81 -17.11 46.18
CA ALA A 582 -36.46 -16.52 45.01
C ALA A 582 -36.20 -15.00 44.95
N GLU A 583 -35.96 -14.45 43.76
CA GLU A 583 -35.58 -13.04 43.57
C GLU A 583 -36.36 -12.35 42.43
N GLY A 584 -37.01 -11.23 42.73
CA GLY A 584 -37.87 -10.53 41.77
C GLY A 584 -38.85 -9.56 42.42
N SER A 585 -39.90 -9.23 41.67
CA SER A 585 -40.88 -8.18 41.95
C SER A 585 -42.22 -8.72 42.45
N GLY A 586 -42.84 -7.98 43.38
CA GLY A 586 -44.16 -8.28 43.93
C GLY A 586 -44.25 -9.59 44.74
N PRO A 587 -45.46 -9.96 45.19
CA PRO A 587 -45.69 -11.16 46.02
C PRO A 587 -45.28 -12.47 45.33
N ASP A 588 -45.33 -12.50 44.00
CA ASP A 588 -44.96 -13.65 43.18
C ASP A 588 -43.48 -13.66 42.77
N VAL A 589 -42.70 -12.66 43.17
CA VAL A 589 -41.23 -12.65 43.02
C VAL A 589 -40.81 -12.84 41.55
N VAL A 590 -41.47 -12.12 40.64
CA VAL A 590 -41.25 -12.21 39.18
C VAL A 590 -40.06 -11.36 38.77
N THR A 591 -39.08 -11.94 38.06
CA THR A 591 -37.82 -11.27 37.71
C THR A 591 -37.92 -10.50 36.39
N PHE A 592 -38.50 -11.13 35.38
CA PHE A 592 -38.79 -10.54 34.07
C PHE A 592 -39.91 -11.32 33.37
N CYS A 593 -40.41 -10.83 32.25
CA CYS A 593 -41.58 -11.36 31.54
C CYS A 593 -41.24 -11.73 30.10
N ALA A 594 -41.48 -12.99 29.73
CA ALA A 594 -41.23 -13.57 28.41
C ALA A 594 -42.40 -13.31 27.45
N PRO A 595 -42.17 -12.86 26.19
CA PRO A 595 -43.22 -12.87 25.17
C PRO A 595 -43.74 -14.29 24.88
N ARG A 596 -44.99 -14.41 24.45
CA ARG A 596 -45.59 -15.69 23.99
C ARG A 596 -45.15 -16.06 22.58
#